data_AF-A0A958AH94-F1
#
_entry.id   AF-A0A958AH94-F1
#
_cell.length_a   1.000
_cell.length_b   1.000
_cell.length_c   1.000
_cell.angle_alpha   90.00
_cell.angle_beta   90.00
_cell.angle_gamma   90.00
#
_symmetry.space_group_name_H-M   'P 1'
#
loop_
_entity.id
_entity.type
_entity.pdbx_description
1 polymer ?
#
loop_
_entity_poly.entity_id
_entity_poly.type
_entity_poly.pdbx_seq_one_letter_code
_entity_poly.pdbx_strand_id
1 'polypeptide(L)'
;HYRAWTNDSRYDAAICAAVEPLRAHRVQCLAFDPTARPDTRPSGVGKRADMLFWLENGAPRRAHPVTLSVAAEIRQDAALATIALDLARTYCRLARATLPDGRDHGCAARTVSAVARGHGRENHAGMTTAVFGPLSAMFGGRK
;
A
#
# COMPACT_ATOMS: atom_id res chain seq x y z
N HIS A 1 9.55 -5.45 11.43
CA HIS A 1 9.56 -6.38 10.28
C HIS A 1 8.90 -7.67 10.73
N TYR A 2 7.80 -8.10 10.12
CA TYR A 2 7.16 -9.38 10.51
C TYR A 2 8.11 -10.55 10.22
N ARG A 3 8.58 -10.70 8.97
CA ARG A 3 9.47 -11.81 8.55
C ARG A 3 10.77 -11.87 9.35
N ALA A 4 11.44 -10.73 9.54
CA ALA A 4 12.68 -10.69 10.34
C ALA A 4 12.47 -10.97 11.84
N TRP A 5 11.24 -10.86 12.35
CA TRP A 5 10.93 -11.11 13.76
C TRP A 5 10.28 -12.47 14.01
N THR A 6 9.56 -13.01 13.04
CA THR A 6 8.81 -14.27 13.20
C THR A 6 9.44 -15.45 12.48
N ASN A 7 10.29 -15.19 11.48
CA ASN A 7 10.78 -16.19 10.53
C ASN A 7 9.65 -17.04 9.91
N ASP A 8 8.42 -16.50 9.89
CA ASP A 8 7.24 -17.19 9.38
C ASP A 8 7.12 -16.96 7.87
N SER A 9 7.12 -18.07 7.11
CA SER A 9 7.03 -18.10 5.64
C SER A 9 5.70 -18.66 5.13
N ARG A 10 4.73 -18.93 6.01
CA ARG A 10 3.48 -19.63 5.66
C ARG A 10 2.66 -18.96 4.55
N TYR A 11 2.86 -17.66 4.33
CA TYR A 11 2.15 -16.88 3.33
C TYR A 11 2.99 -16.55 2.09
N ASP A 12 4.26 -16.95 2.04
CA ASP A 12 5.19 -16.54 0.98
C ASP A 12 4.69 -16.97 -0.40
N ALA A 13 4.20 -18.22 -0.52
CA ALA A 13 3.66 -18.75 -1.76
C ALA A 13 2.40 -17.99 -2.22
N ALA A 14 1.49 -17.68 -1.29
CA ALA A 14 0.27 -16.94 -1.59
C ALA A 14 0.57 -15.49 -2.03
N ILE A 15 1.52 -14.84 -1.38
CA ILE A 15 1.96 -13.48 -1.71
C ILE A 15 2.64 -13.47 -3.09
N CYS A 16 3.54 -14.43 -3.33
CA CYS A 16 4.19 -14.61 -4.63
C CYS A 16 3.18 -14.83 -5.76
N ALA A 17 2.20 -15.71 -5.54
CA ALA A 17 1.14 -15.97 -6.52
C ALA A 17 0.27 -14.74 -6.79
N ALA A 18 -0.02 -13.94 -5.77
CA ALA A 18 -0.84 -12.74 -5.90
C ALA A 18 -0.16 -11.64 -6.75
N VAL A 19 1.18 -11.56 -6.75
CA VAL A 19 1.92 -10.56 -7.52
C VAL A 19 2.28 -11.00 -8.92
N GLU A 20 2.22 -12.29 -9.23
CA GLU A 20 2.64 -12.80 -10.54
C GLU A 20 1.84 -12.18 -11.71
N PRO A 21 0.50 -12.07 -11.65
CA PRO A 21 -0.28 -11.42 -12.70
C PRO A 21 0.03 -9.93 -12.86
N LEU A 22 0.67 -9.31 -11.86
CA LEU A 22 0.99 -7.88 -11.86
C LEU A 22 2.29 -7.57 -12.62
N ARG A 23 3.15 -8.56 -12.91
CA ARG A 23 4.43 -8.31 -13.61
C ARG A 23 4.24 -7.74 -15.02
N ALA A 24 3.16 -8.12 -15.69
CA ALA A 24 2.77 -7.55 -16.99
C ALA A 24 1.85 -6.32 -16.87
N HIS A 25 1.34 -6.02 -15.67
CA HIS A 25 0.40 -4.91 -15.45
C HIS A 25 1.17 -3.60 -15.27
N ARG A 26 1.08 -2.72 -16.26
CA ARG A 26 1.71 -1.40 -16.22
C ARG A 26 0.74 -0.34 -15.73
N VAL A 27 1.04 0.26 -14.58
CA VAL A 27 0.31 1.42 -14.07
C VAL A 27 0.84 2.68 -14.76
N GLN A 28 0.00 3.32 -15.58
CA GLN A 28 0.30 4.57 -16.28
C GLN A 28 -0.32 5.78 -15.58
N CYS A 29 -1.48 5.58 -14.94
CA CYS A 29 -2.20 6.62 -14.23
C CYS A 29 -2.73 6.08 -12.90
N LEU A 30 -2.59 6.89 -11.85
CA LEU A 30 -3.19 6.66 -10.54
C LEU A 30 -4.15 7.80 -10.20
N ALA A 31 -5.34 7.44 -9.73
CA ALA A 31 -6.35 8.39 -9.32
C ALA A 31 -7.17 7.84 -8.14
N PHE A 32 -7.93 8.72 -7.48
CA PHE A 32 -9.02 8.34 -6.61
C PHE A 32 -10.05 9.47 -6.59
N ASP A 33 -11.30 9.16 -6.31
CA ASP A 33 -12.32 10.16 -6.09
C ASP A 33 -12.40 10.51 -4.59
N PRO A 34 -12.11 11.77 -4.19
CA PRO A 34 -12.15 12.21 -2.80
C PRO A 34 -13.56 12.30 -2.21
N THR A 35 -14.60 12.15 -3.03
CA THR A 35 -16.01 12.18 -2.63
C THR A 35 -16.66 10.78 -2.68
N ALA A 36 -16.19 9.89 -3.56
CA ALA A 36 -16.72 8.53 -3.68
C ALA A 36 -16.68 7.78 -2.36
N ARG A 37 -17.82 7.21 -1.97
CA ARG A 37 -17.94 6.30 -0.82
C ARG A 37 -18.45 4.96 -1.32
N PRO A 38 -17.68 3.87 -1.14
CA PRO A 38 -18.18 2.53 -1.41
C PRO A 38 -19.47 2.25 -0.64
N ASP A 39 -20.49 1.74 -1.32
CA ASP A 39 -21.76 1.34 -0.68
C ASP A 39 -21.57 0.15 0.28
N THR A 40 -20.56 -0.67 0.03
CA THR A 40 -20.23 -1.84 0.84
C THR A 40 -18.79 -1.80 1.32
N ARG A 41 -18.59 -2.21 2.58
CA ARG A 41 -17.27 -2.42 3.16
C ARG A 41 -16.59 -3.58 2.42
N PRO A 42 -15.38 -3.38 1.87
CA PRO A 42 -14.63 -4.49 1.29
C PRO A 42 -14.37 -5.58 2.33
N SER A 43 -14.44 -6.85 1.92
CA SER A 43 -14.11 -7.97 2.79
C SER A 43 -12.61 -7.96 3.17
N GLY A 44 -12.30 -8.43 4.38
CA GLY A 44 -10.94 -8.52 4.89
C GLY A 44 -10.70 -7.73 6.18
N VAL A 45 -9.68 -8.17 6.94
CA VAL A 45 -9.28 -7.55 8.21
C VAL A 45 -8.81 -6.11 7.96
N GLY A 46 -9.18 -5.18 8.83
CA GLY A 46 -8.77 -3.77 8.69
C GLY A 46 -9.22 -3.06 7.41
N LYS A 47 -10.14 -3.62 6.61
CA LYS A 47 -10.85 -2.87 5.56
C LYS A 47 -11.94 -2.02 6.19
N ARG A 48 -12.20 -0.83 5.67
CA ARG A 48 -13.27 0.07 6.12
C ARG A 48 -14.13 0.52 4.96
N ALA A 49 -15.40 0.84 5.21
CA ALA A 49 -16.31 1.34 4.19
C ALA A 49 -15.89 2.72 3.65
N ASP A 50 -15.23 3.54 4.47
CA ASP A 50 -14.84 4.91 4.15
C ASP A 50 -13.38 5.06 3.67
N MET A 51 -12.74 3.95 3.30
CA MET A 51 -11.39 3.98 2.73
C MET A 51 -11.38 4.59 1.32
N LEU A 52 -10.23 5.13 0.92
CA LEU A 52 -10.05 5.65 -0.44
C LEU A 52 -10.11 4.52 -1.46
N PHE A 53 -10.89 4.74 -2.52
CA PHE A 53 -10.97 3.84 -3.65
C PHE A 53 -9.96 4.24 -4.73
N TRP A 54 -8.87 3.50 -4.79
CA TRP A 54 -7.78 3.77 -5.73
C TRP A 54 -8.07 3.16 -7.10
N LEU A 55 -7.81 3.95 -8.14
CA LEU A 55 -7.92 3.56 -9.53
C LEU A 55 -6.55 3.52 -10.18
N GLU A 56 -6.34 2.51 -11.00
CA GLU A 56 -5.20 2.33 -11.90
C GLU A 56 -5.70 2.34 -13.33
N ASN A 57 -5.22 3.28 -14.15
CA ASN A 57 -5.63 3.42 -15.55
C ASN A 57 -7.17 3.51 -15.71
N GLY A 58 -7.84 4.16 -14.75
CA GLY A 58 -9.31 4.31 -14.74
C GLY A 58 -10.09 3.10 -14.21
N ALA A 59 -9.45 1.98 -13.93
CA ALA A 59 -10.07 0.77 -13.38
C ALA A 59 -9.74 0.60 -11.89
N PRO A 60 -10.50 -0.20 -11.12
CA PRO A 60 -10.13 -0.54 -9.76
C PRO A 60 -8.69 -1.07 -9.69
N ARG A 61 -7.93 -0.54 -8.73
CA ARG A 61 -6.55 -0.93 -8.50
C ARG A 61 -6.37 -2.44 -8.40
N ARG A 62 -5.28 -2.92 -9.01
CA ARG A 62 -4.79 -4.30 -8.88
C ARG A 62 -3.47 -4.37 -8.13
N ALA A 63 -2.57 -3.41 -8.34
CA ALA A 63 -1.25 -3.42 -7.73
C ALA A 63 -1.24 -2.80 -6.33
N HIS A 64 -1.11 -3.65 -5.30
CA HIS A 64 -1.05 -3.17 -3.92
C HIS A 64 0.40 -2.86 -3.50
N PRO A 65 0.79 -1.60 -3.18
CA PRO A 65 2.17 -1.27 -2.83
C PRO A 65 2.71 -2.09 -1.66
N VAL A 66 1.87 -2.33 -0.65
CA VAL A 66 2.20 -3.20 0.50
C VAL A 66 2.42 -4.66 0.10
N THR A 67 1.60 -5.23 -0.78
CA THR A 67 1.81 -6.62 -1.22
C THR A 67 3.06 -6.72 -2.08
N LEU A 68 3.31 -5.72 -2.93
CA LEU A 68 4.52 -5.64 -3.75
C LEU A 68 5.78 -5.49 -2.91
N SER A 69 5.77 -4.69 -1.84
CA SER A 69 6.93 -4.54 -0.95
C SER A 69 7.26 -5.83 -0.21
N VAL A 70 6.25 -6.56 0.26
CA VAL A 70 6.45 -7.86 0.90
C VAL A 70 6.94 -8.91 -0.12
N ALA A 71 6.39 -8.92 -1.34
CA ALA A 71 6.88 -9.80 -2.39
C ALA A 71 8.34 -9.48 -2.78
N ALA A 72 8.71 -8.20 -2.83
CA ALA A 72 10.08 -7.76 -3.04
C ALA A 72 11.01 -8.26 -1.92
N GLU A 73 10.57 -8.23 -0.67
CA GLU A 73 11.31 -8.81 0.47
C GLU A 73 11.46 -10.33 0.36
N ILE A 74 10.38 -11.03 0.00
CA ILE A 74 10.39 -12.49 -0.16
C ILE A 74 11.37 -12.92 -1.25
N ARG A 75 11.33 -12.24 -2.41
CA ARG A 75 12.07 -12.60 -3.62
C ARG A 75 13.43 -11.91 -3.77
N GLN A 76 13.76 -10.94 -2.90
CA GLN A 76 14.89 -10.03 -3.09
C GLN A 76 14.86 -9.33 -4.46
N ASP A 77 13.67 -8.94 -4.91
CA ASP A 77 13.42 -8.38 -6.24
C ASP A 77 13.39 -6.84 -6.19
N ALA A 78 14.48 -6.21 -6.65
CA ALA A 78 14.62 -4.76 -6.67
C ALA A 78 13.64 -4.05 -7.64
N ALA A 79 13.18 -4.74 -8.69
CA ALA A 79 12.20 -4.17 -9.62
C ALA A 79 10.83 -4.06 -8.95
N LEU A 80 10.40 -5.11 -8.24
CA LEU A 80 9.18 -5.06 -7.42
C LEU A 80 9.27 -3.98 -6.34
N ALA A 81 10.43 -3.84 -5.71
CA ALA A 81 10.68 -2.79 -4.71
C ALA A 81 10.52 -1.39 -5.29
N THR A 82 11.06 -1.16 -6.49
CA THR A 82 10.96 0.13 -7.19
C THR A 82 9.50 0.47 -7.50
N ILE A 83 8.74 -0.49 -8.04
CA ILE A 83 7.32 -0.31 -8.33
C ILE A 83 6.54 0.00 -7.05
N ALA A 84 6.79 -0.74 -5.97
CA ALA A 84 6.14 -0.50 -4.69
C ALA A 84 6.40 0.92 -4.15
N LEU A 85 7.66 1.39 -4.24
CA LEU A 85 8.06 2.73 -3.82
C LEU A 85 7.41 3.83 -4.66
N ASP A 86 7.38 3.67 -5.98
CA ASP A 86 6.81 4.66 -6.89
C ASP A 86 5.31 4.81 -6.69
N LEU A 87 4.59 3.69 -6.54
CA LEU A 87 3.16 3.71 -6.20
C LEU A 87 2.94 4.36 -4.83
N ALA A 88 3.69 3.96 -3.80
CA ALA A 88 3.55 4.53 -2.45
C ALA A 88 3.84 6.04 -2.41
N ARG A 89 4.86 6.51 -3.14
CA ARG A 89 5.14 7.95 -3.29
C ARG A 89 4.00 8.67 -3.98
N THR A 90 3.48 8.09 -5.06
CA THR A 90 2.37 8.68 -5.82
C THR A 90 1.11 8.79 -4.95
N TYR A 91 0.82 7.78 -4.14
CA TYR A 91 -0.29 7.79 -3.18
C TYR A 91 -0.16 8.95 -2.19
N CYS A 92 1.01 9.09 -1.56
CA CYS A 92 1.26 10.18 -0.62
C CYS A 92 1.19 11.55 -1.30
N ARG A 93 1.67 11.69 -2.55
CA ARG A 93 1.59 12.94 -3.31
C ARG A 93 0.14 13.31 -3.61
N LEU A 94 -0.67 12.38 -4.12
CA LEU A 94 -2.08 12.60 -4.40
C LEU A 94 -2.85 12.90 -3.10
N ALA A 95 -2.60 12.16 -2.03
CA ALA A 95 -3.23 12.41 -0.73
C ALA A 95 -2.94 13.84 -0.23
N ARG A 96 -1.68 14.31 -0.32
CA ARG A 96 -1.30 15.66 0.10
C ARG A 96 -1.94 16.77 -0.75
N ALA A 97 -2.23 16.49 -2.02
CA ALA A 97 -2.85 17.45 -2.91
C ALA A 97 -4.37 17.58 -2.70
N THR A 98 -5.01 16.52 -2.18
CA THR A 98 -6.48 16.41 -2.23
C THR A 98 -7.14 16.24 -0.85
N LEU A 99 -6.41 15.74 0.16
CA LEU A 99 -6.98 15.36 1.45
C LEU A 99 -6.48 16.28 2.58
N PRO A 100 -7.29 16.45 3.64
CA PRO A 100 -6.81 17.08 4.87
C PRO A 100 -5.67 16.26 5.50
N ASP A 101 -4.83 16.92 6.29
CA ASP A 101 -3.66 16.28 6.89
C ASP A 101 -4.03 15.17 7.89
N GLY A 102 -5.13 15.34 8.62
CA GLY A 102 -5.60 14.44 9.66
C GLY A 102 -4.93 14.65 11.02
N ARG A 103 -4.50 15.87 11.36
CA ARG A 103 -4.00 16.22 12.70
C ARG A 103 -5.12 16.32 13.75
N ASP A 104 -6.29 16.79 13.35
CA ASP A 104 -7.36 17.14 14.28
C ASP A 104 -8.32 15.98 14.62
N HIS A 105 -8.23 14.85 13.91
CA HIS A 105 -9.08 13.67 14.15
C HIS A 105 -8.34 12.35 13.90
N GLY A 106 -8.02 11.62 14.98
CA GLY A 106 -7.30 10.34 14.95
C GLY A 106 -8.01 9.18 14.24
N CYS A 107 -9.30 9.31 13.93
CA CYS A 107 -10.10 8.26 13.26
C CYS A 107 -10.43 8.57 11.78
N ALA A 108 -9.94 9.70 11.23
CA ALA A 108 -10.40 10.24 9.95
C ALA A 108 -9.92 9.41 8.73
N ALA A 109 -10.86 8.74 8.06
CA ALA A 109 -10.65 7.72 7.01
C ALA A 109 -9.99 8.20 5.70
N ARG A 110 -9.93 9.51 5.50
CA ARG A 110 -9.58 10.15 4.23
C ARG A 110 -8.61 11.31 4.49
N THR A 111 -7.46 10.98 5.04
CA THR A 111 -6.42 11.95 5.42
C THR A 111 -5.05 11.51 4.95
N VAL A 112 -4.13 12.47 4.83
CA VAL A 112 -2.71 12.19 4.57
C VAL A 112 -2.13 11.26 5.63
N SER A 113 -2.40 11.53 6.92
CA SER A 113 -1.86 10.77 8.05
C SER A 113 -2.15 9.28 7.95
N ALA A 114 -3.28 8.91 7.37
CA ALA A 114 -3.71 7.54 7.38
C ALA A 114 -3.63 6.84 6.02
N VAL A 115 -3.35 7.55 4.92
CA VAL A 115 -2.64 6.94 3.79
C VAL A 115 -1.21 6.57 4.21
N ALA A 116 -0.53 7.45 4.96
CA ALA A 116 0.85 7.22 5.39
C ALA A 116 0.98 6.10 6.43
N ARG A 117 0.15 6.11 7.50
CA ARG A 117 0.27 5.16 8.63
C ARG A 117 -0.71 3.98 8.60
N GLY A 118 -1.73 4.01 7.73
CA GLY A 118 -2.69 2.92 7.64
C GLY A 118 -3.57 2.74 8.88
N HIS A 119 -4.03 3.83 9.53
CA HIS A 119 -4.89 3.82 10.73
C HIS A 119 -6.16 2.94 10.56
N GLY A 120 -6.03 1.63 10.77
CA GLY A 120 -7.10 0.64 10.54
C GLY A 120 -7.54 0.55 9.09
N ARG A 121 -6.62 0.75 8.14
CA ARG A 121 -6.89 0.66 6.69
C ARG A 121 -5.93 -0.32 6.07
N GLU A 122 -6.44 -1.13 5.14
CA GLU A 122 -5.62 -2.15 4.45
C GLU A 122 -4.84 -3.02 5.45
N ASN A 123 -5.53 -3.66 6.40
CA ASN A 123 -4.91 -4.48 7.46
C ASN A 123 -3.96 -3.72 8.41
N HIS A 124 -4.28 -2.46 8.76
CA HIS A 124 -3.43 -1.59 9.61
C HIS A 124 -2.05 -1.26 9.00
N ALA A 125 -1.90 -1.42 7.69
CA ALA A 125 -0.64 -1.21 6.98
C ALA A 125 -0.72 0.07 6.13
N GLY A 126 0.15 1.04 6.43
CA GLY A 126 0.28 2.28 5.66
C GLY A 126 1.54 2.30 4.80
N MET A 127 1.67 3.31 3.94
CA MET A 127 2.85 3.46 3.07
C MET A 127 4.15 3.56 3.88
N THR A 128 4.15 4.23 5.03
CA THR A 128 5.33 4.35 5.90
C THR A 128 5.72 3.02 6.54
N THR A 129 4.77 2.34 7.18
CA THR A 129 5.05 1.15 8.00
C THR A 129 5.28 -0.10 7.17
N ALA A 130 4.68 -0.16 5.97
CA ALA A 130 4.65 -1.39 5.19
C ALA A 130 5.37 -1.31 3.84
N VAL A 131 5.75 -0.10 3.37
CA VAL A 131 6.52 0.07 2.13
C VAL A 131 7.84 0.78 2.42
N PHE A 132 7.80 2.05 2.84
CA PHE A 132 9.00 2.87 2.99
C PHE A 132 9.96 2.32 4.04
N GLY A 133 9.47 2.02 5.25
CA GLY A 133 10.30 1.46 6.32
C GLY A 133 10.97 0.15 5.92
N PRO A 134 10.20 -0.89 5.53
CA PRO A 134 10.77 -2.18 5.16
C PRO A 134 11.75 -2.13 3.98
N LEU A 135 11.39 -1.43 2.90
CA LEU A 135 12.25 -1.36 1.72
C LEU A 135 13.51 -0.52 1.98
N SER A 136 13.43 0.52 2.82
CA SER A 136 14.62 1.29 3.22
C SER A 136 15.56 0.45 4.07
N ALA A 137 15.04 -0.36 5.00
CA ALA A 137 15.88 -1.26 5.81
C ALA A 137 16.56 -2.35 4.97
N MET A 138 15.87 -2.85 3.94
CA MET A 138 16.34 -3.94 3.09
C MET A 138 17.30 -3.49 1.99
N PHE A 139 16.96 -2.43 1.24
CA PHE A 139 17.73 -1.97 0.08
C PHE A 139 18.50 -0.67 0.32
N GLY A 140 18.17 0.08 1.37
CA GLY A 140 18.80 1.36 1.70
C GLY A 140 20.06 1.20 2.54
N GLY A 141 20.89 0.18 2.25
CA GLY A 141 22.05 -0.25 3.04
C GLY A 141 22.73 0.85 3.85
N ARG A 142 23.06 0.52 5.11
CA ARG A 142 23.83 1.35 6.05
C ARG A 142 24.97 2.05 5.29
N LYS A 143 24.93 3.39 5.27
CA LYS A 143 26.13 4.19 5.02
C LYS A 143 27.15 3.90 6.10
#